data_AF-A0A8T5GLD9-F1
#
_entry.id   AF-A0A8T5GLD9-F1
#
_cell.length_a   1.000
_cell.length_b   1.000
_cell.length_c   1.000
_cell.angle_alpha   90.00
_cell.angle_beta   90.00
_cell.angle_gamma   90.00
#
_symmetry.space_group_name_H-M   'P 1'
#
loop_
_entity.id
_entity.type
_entity.pdbx_description
1 polymer ?
#
loop_
_entity_poly.entity_id
_entity_poly.type
_entity_poly.pdbx_seq_one_letter_code
_entity_poly.pdbx_strand_id
1 'polypeptide(L)'
;IRLVYASNIPVILMAALLANINMFTLLFWSHPTLSRTPILGQNGWASASAYIGTYDPGQTTASGGFAWYASMVNGVNDWLIPLLNQQGDVFGHSLTQMLVHVVFYVALMTVGSMVFAKFWIDTTNMGTKDVAKQIERTGMQIPGFRKNPKVLEKILENYIPPVTYFSGAFVGLLAAGADLLGTVGNATGTGLLLAVGIILRTYEQIQKEQAMEMHPMIRQFFGAD
;
A
#
# COMPACT_ATOMS: atom_id res chain seq x y z
N ILE A 1 -13.90 -9.22 -14.22
CA ILE A 1 -13.10 -9.08 -12.98
C ILE A 1 -11.83 -8.34 -13.38
N ARG A 2 -11.68 -7.06 -13.01
CA ARG A 2 -10.45 -6.32 -13.32
C ARG A 2 -9.30 -6.92 -12.52
N LEU A 3 -8.14 -7.11 -13.14
CA LEU A 3 -6.95 -7.67 -12.48
C LEU A 3 -6.44 -6.78 -11.32
N VAL A 4 -6.87 -5.51 -11.31
CA VAL A 4 -6.73 -4.56 -10.20
C VAL A 4 -8.09 -4.42 -9.50
N TYR A 5 -8.59 -5.51 -8.94
CA TYR A 5 -9.87 -5.52 -8.20
C TYR A 5 -9.73 -4.82 -6.85
N ALA A 6 -8.56 -4.94 -6.22
CA ALA A 6 -8.15 -4.11 -5.11
C ALA A 6 -7.67 -2.77 -5.67
N SER A 7 -8.53 -1.76 -5.53
CA SER A 7 -8.21 -0.32 -5.52
C SER A 7 -6.79 -0.02 -5.03
N ASN A 8 -6.21 1.12 -5.40
CA ASN A 8 -4.94 1.65 -4.84
C ASN A 8 -4.91 1.82 -3.30
N ILE A 9 -5.97 1.43 -2.59
CA ILE A 9 -6.18 1.66 -1.16
C ILE A 9 -5.25 0.84 -0.26
N PRO A 10 -4.97 -0.46 -0.49
CA PRO A 10 -4.03 -1.20 0.35
C PRO A 10 -2.64 -0.56 0.40
N VAL A 11 -2.18 -0.03 -0.73
CA VAL A 11 -0.91 0.70 -0.82
C VAL A 11 -0.98 2.04 -0.10
N ILE A 12 -2.09 2.78 -0.22
CA ILE A 12 -2.31 4.02 0.54
C ILE A 12 -2.26 3.76 2.05
N LEU A 13 -2.93 2.71 2.53
CA LEU A 13 -2.95 2.35 3.94
C LEU A 13 -1.58 1.94 4.45
N MET A 14 -0.80 1.20 3.64
CA MET A 14 0.56 0.83 3.99
C MET A 14 1.50 2.05 4.04
N ALA A 15 1.45 2.93 3.03
CA ALA A 15 2.23 4.15 3.00
C ALA A 15 1.88 5.08 4.19
N ALA A 16 0.59 5.19 4.53
CA ALA A 16 0.14 5.95 5.69
C ALA A 16 0.63 5.33 7.02
N LEU A 17 0.63 3.99 7.13
CA LEU A 17 1.18 3.30 8.30
C LEU A 17 2.67 3.60 8.47
N LEU A 18 3.46 3.50 7.40
CA LEU A 18 4.89 3.80 7.41
C LEU A 18 5.18 5.25 7.77
N ALA A 19 4.40 6.19 7.22
CA ALA A 19 4.50 7.60 7.56
C ALA A 19 4.20 7.86 9.05
N ASN A 20 3.16 7.22 9.59
CA ASN A 20 2.83 7.31 11.01
C ASN A 20 3.92 6.70 11.89
N ILE A 21 4.48 5.55 11.52
CA ILE A 21 5.60 4.94 12.25
C ILE A 21 6.78 5.91 12.29
N ASN A 22 7.19 6.48 11.16
CA ASN A 22 8.27 7.46 11.10
C ASN A 22 7.97 8.72 11.93
N MET A 23 6.74 9.21 11.88
CA MET A 23 6.32 10.37 12.68
C MET A 23 6.41 10.08 14.19
N PHE A 24 5.88 8.94 14.65
CA PHE A 24 5.90 8.58 16.06
C PHE A 24 7.32 8.34 16.56
N THR A 25 8.15 7.66 15.77
CA THR A 25 9.56 7.40 16.12
C THR A 25 10.35 8.71 16.21
N LEU A 26 10.14 9.65 15.30
CA LEU A 26 10.70 11.01 15.39
C LEU A 26 10.18 11.77 16.62
N LEU A 27 8.89 11.64 16.95
CA LEU A 27 8.28 12.30 18.11
C LEU A 27 8.84 11.77 19.43
N PHE A 28 9.00 10.45 19.58
CA PHE A 28 9.59 9.83 20.76
C PHE A 28 11.09 10.15 20.92
N TRP A 29 11.77 10.45 19.82
CA TRP A 29 13.18 10.85 19.84
C TRP A 29 13.37 12.35 20.14
N SER A 30 12.60 13.22 19.47
CA SER A 30 12.83 14.67 19.50
C SER A 30 12.08 15.42 20.60
N HIS A 31 10.98 14.88 21.13
CA HIS A 31 10.12 15.62 22.03
C HIS A 31 10.60 15.59 23.50
N PRO A 32 10.71 16.73 24.22
CA PRO A 32 11.32 16.81 25.56
C PRO A 32 10.63 15.99 26.66
N THR A 33 9.33 15.72 26.53
CA THR A 33 8.55 14.96 27.54
C THR A 33 8.43 13.48 27.17
N LEU A 34 8.33 13.15 25.88
CA LEU A 34 8.16 11.77 25.38
C LEU A 34 9.49 11.02 25.24
N SER A 35 10.62 11.73 25.14
CA SER A 35 11.96 11.13 25.20
C SER A 35 12.30 10.49 26.54
N ARG A 36 11.51 10.76 27.60
CA ARG A 36 11.60 10.13 28.92
C ARG A 36 10.69 8.91 29.06
N THR A 37 9.98 8.50 28.01
CA THR A 37 9.14 7.30 28.08
C THR A 37 10.02 6.06 28.30
N PRO A 38 9.61 5.16 29.21
CA PRO A 38 10.51 4.17 29.79
C PRO A 38 11.09 3.14 28.81
N ILE A 39 10.39 2.84 27.71
CA ILE A 39 10.78 1.83 26.71
C ILE A 39 11.09 2.46 25.33
N LEU A 40 10.37 3.52 24.94
CA LEU A 40 10.39 4.07 23.58
C LEU A 40 11.20 5.36 23.44
N GLY A 41 11.48 6.07 24.53
CA GLY A 41 12.17 7.35 24.52
C GLY A 41 13.69 7.21 24.68
N GLN A 42 14.44 8.14 24.09
CA GLN A 42 15.91 8.19 24.12
C GLN A 42 16.50 8.01 25.54
N ASN A 43 15.88 8.62 26.55
CA ASN A 43 16.32 8.64 27.95
C ASN A 43 15.48 7.73 28.87
N GLY A 44 14.83 6.70 28.33
CA GLY A 44 14.12 5.68 29.10
C GLY A 44 15.06 4.69 29.80
N TRP A 45 14.67 4.17 30.97
CA TRP A 45 15.47 3.21 31.75
C TRP A 45 15.70 1.85 31.07
N ALA A 46 14.86 1.50 30.08
CA ALA A 46 15.00 0.35 29.19
C ALA A 46 14.86 0.78 27.72
N SER A 47 15.53 1.87 27.33
CA SER A 47 15.42 2.51 26.02
C SER A 47 15.72 1.54 24.86
N ALA A 48 14.67 1.12 24.16
CA ALA A 48 14.75 0.41 22.88
C ALA A 48 14.83 1.39 21.69
N SER A 49 14.96 2.69 21.95
CA SER A 49 14.96 3.75 20.93
C SER A 49 16.03 3.55 19.86
N ALA A 50 17.21 3.00 20.21
CA ALA A 50 18.26 2.66 19.24
C ALA A 50 17.86 1.56 18.25
N TYR A 51 16.97 0.64 18.64
CA TYR A 51 16.42 -0.40 17.76
C TYR A 51 15.21 0.09 16.97
N ILE A 52 14.51 1.11 17.48
CA ILE A 52 13.28 1.63 16.90
C ILE A 52 13.58 2.69 15.84
N GLY A 53 14.46 3.65 16.14
CA GLY A 53 14.80 4.74 15.24
C GLY A 53 15.76 5.74 15.90
N THR A 54 16.96 5.91 15.36
CA THR A 54 17.88 6.98 15.75
C THR A 54 17.77 8.12 14.76
N TYR A 55 17.89 9.36 15.23
CA TYR A 55 17.88 10.55 14.37
C TYR A 55 19.03 11.47 14.74
N ASP A 56 19.77 11.93 13.74
CA ASP A 56 20.79 12.95 13.95
C ASP A 56 20.17 14.35 14.15
N PRO A 57 20.81 15.24 14.93
CA PRO A 57 20.28 16.57 15.20
C PRO A 57 19.99 17.35 13.91
N GLY A 58 18.72 17.74 13.72
CA GLY A 58 18.28 18.53 12.56
C GLY A 58 17.79 17.71 11.36
N GLN A 59 17.81 16.37 11.44
CA GLN A 59 17.27 15.50 10.39
C GLN A 59 15.89 14.94 10.74
N THR A 60 15.01 14.84 9.75
CA THR A 60 13.67 14.24 9.86
C THR A 60 13.62 12.79 9.38
N THR A 61 14.71 12.31 8.75
CA THR A 61 14.92 10.93 8.33
C THR A 61 15.67 10.16 9.42
N ALA A 62 15.26 8.92 9.69
CA ALA A 62 15.96 8.07 10.65
C ALA A 62 17.36 7.73 10.14
N SER A 63 18.39 7.89 10.95
CA SER A 63 19.79 7.51 10.67
C SER A 63 20.13 6.08 11.09
N GLY A 64 19.17 5.35 11.70
CA GLY A 64 19.39 3.98 12.14
C GLY A 64 18.16 3.36 12.80
N GLY A 65 18.22 2.06 13.07
CA GLY A 65 17.11 1.28 13.67
C GLY A 65 16.07 0.79 12.66
N PHE A 66 14.97 0.21 13.17
CA PHE A 66 13.85 -0.30 12.36
C PHE A 66 13.19 0.79 11.53
N ALA A 67 13.10 2.02 12.04
CA ALA A 67 12.57 3.16 11.30
C ALA A 67 13.37 3.47 10.04
N TRP A 68 14.70 3.28 10.06
CA TRP A 68 15.50 3.37 8.85
C TRP A 68 15.20 2.21 7.91
N TYR A 69 15.17 0.96 8.37
CA TYR A 69 14.79 -0.17 7.50
C TYR A 69 13.39 -0.06 6.88
N ALA A 70 12.45 0.58 7.58
CA ALA A 70 11.08 0.79 7.13
C ALA A 70 10.84 2.13 6.42
N SER A 71 11.82 3.03 6.38
CA SER A 71 11.68 4.32 5.71
C SER A 71 11.68 4.14 4.19
N MET A 72 10.98 5.05 3.51
CA MET A 72 10.97 5.10 2.05
C MET A 72 12.37 5.33 1.50
N VAL A 73 12.78 4.49 0.56
CA VAL A 73 13.97 4.72 -0.26
C VAL A 73 13.66 5.88 -1.21
N ASN A 74 14.40 6.98 -1.12
CA ASN A 74 14.11 8.18 -1.93
C ASN A 74 14.88 8.16 -3.26
N GLY A 75 14.68 7.09 -4.03
CA GLY A 75 15.19 6.96 -5.38
C GLY A 75 16.62 6.47 -5.52
N VAL A 76 17.06 6.43 -6.78
CA VAL A 76 18.30 5.79 -7.25
C VAL A 76 19.55 6.37 -6.58
N ASN A 77 19.51 7.64 -6.20
CA ASN A 77 20.63 8.31 -5.52
C ASN A 77 20.91 7.79 -4.12
N ASP A 78 19.90 7.19 -3.46
CA ASP A 78 19.97 6.74 -2.07
C ASP A 78 20.51 5.31 -1.94
N TRP A 79 20.37 4.50 -3.00
CA TRP A 79 20.79 3.10 -2.98
C TRP A 79 21.71 2.72 -4.14
N LEU A 80 21.36 3.04 -5.39
CA LEU A 80 22.09 2.57 -6.57
C LEU A 80 23.40 3.34 -6.78
N ILE A 81 23.38 4.67 -6.65
CA ILE A 81 24.59 5.49 -6.87
C ILE A 81 25.69 5.18 -5.83
N PRO A 82 25.39 5.04 -4.52
CA PRO A 82 26.37 4.60 -3.53
C PRO A 82 26.89 3.18 -3.80
N LEU A 83 26.03 2.26 -4.27
CA LEU A 83 26.41 0.91 -4.69
C LEU A 83 27.38 0.91 -5.88
N LEU A 84 27.13 1.75 -6.89
CA LEU A 84 27.95 1.84 -8.11
C LEU A 84 29.28 2.54 -7.84
N ASN A 85 29.29 3.57 -6.98
CA ASN A 85 30.50 4.32 -6.65
C ASN A 85 31.32 3.69 -5.51
N GLN A 86 30.85 2.57 -4.93
CA GLN A 86 31.45 1.93 -3.75
C GLN A 86 31.74 2.90 -2.59
N GLN A 87 30.93 3.94 -2.47
CA GLN A 87 31.01 4.93 -1.41
C GLN A 87 29.98 4.58 -0.34
N GLY A 88 30.39 4.67 0.93
CA GLY A 88 29.46 4.56 2.05
C GLY A 88 28.45 5.71 2.03
N ASP A 89 27.28 5.46 2.60
CA ASP A 89 26.24 6.48 2.76
C ASP A 89 26.73 7.65 3.65
N VAL A 90 26.01 8.79 3.61
CA VAL A 90 26.22 9.99 4.42
C VAL A 90 26.32 9.67 5.93
N PHE A 91 25.73 8.55 6.38
CA PHE A 91 25.73 8.07 7.77
C PHE A 91 26.78 6.98 8.08
N GLY A 92 27.64 6.62 7.12
CA GLY A 92 28.70 5.61 7.32
C GLY A 92 28.23 4.15 7.24
N HIS A 93 27.04 3.89 6.69
CA HIS A 93 26.54 2.54 6.51
C HIS A 93 27.32 1.75 5.45
N SER A 94 27.56 0.47 5.75
CA SER A 94 28.21 -0.44 4.81
C SER A 94 27.32 -0.71 3.59
N LEU A 95 27.92 -1.01 2.44
CA LEU A 95 27.22 -1.37 1.20
C LEU A 95 26.16 -2.49 1.42
N THR A 96 26.48 -3.44 2.30
CA THR A 96 25.59 -4.55 2.65
C THR A 96 24.34 -4.08 3.42
N GLN A 97 24.48 -3.09 4.31
CA GLN A 97 23.33 -2.54 5.06
C GLN A 97 22.36 -1.81 4.14
N MET A 98 22.85 -1.07 3.15
CA MET A 98 22.00 -0.41 2.14
C MET A 98 21.21 -1.43 1.29
N LEU A 99 21.85 -2.52 0.86
CA LEU A 99 21.15 -3.59 0.14
C LEU A 99 20.09 -4.27 1.01
N VAL A 100 20.39 -4.54 2.28
CA VAL A 100 19.43 -5.11 3.21
C VAL A 100 18.26 -4.14 3.43
N HIS A 101 18.50 -2.84 3.53
CA HIS A 101 17.46 -1.82 3.60
C HIS A 101 16.52 -1.85 2.40
N VAL A 102 17.05 -1.84 1.17
CA VAL A 102 16.24 -1.92 -0.05
C VAL A 102 15.41 -3.21 -0.10
N VAL A 103 16.03 -4.36 0.13
CA VAL A 103 15.33 -5.65 0.09
C VAL A 103 14.27 -5.73 1.19
N PHE A 104 14.58 -5.25 2.39
CA PHE A 104 13.66 -5.24 3.50
C PHE A 104 12.48 -4.31 3.24
N TYR A 105 12.72 -3.09 2.72
CA TYR A 105 11.68 -2.15 2.35
C TYR A 105 10.73 -2.74 1.31
N VAL A 106 11.27 -3.32 0.23
CA VAL A 106 10.46 -3.96 -0.82
C VAL A 106 9.62 -5.11 -0.25
N ALA A 107 10.22 -5.97 0.56
CA ALA A 107 9.52 -7.08 1.20
C ALA A 107 8.41 -6.58 2.14
N LEU A 108 8.72 -5.59 2.97
CA LEU A 108 7.80 -4.99 3.93
C LEU A 108 6.63 -4.30 3.22
N MET A 109 6.89 -3.55 2.15
CA MET A 109 5.85 -2.88 1.35
C MET A 109 4.94 -3.89 0.64
N THR A 110 5.51 -4.96 0.10
CA THR A 110 4.77 -6.03 -0.59
C THR A 110 3.90 -6.81 0.39
N VAL A 111 4.45 -7.26 1.52
CA VAL A 111 3.72 -8.02 2.55
C VAL A 111 2.68 -7.14 3.23
N GLY A 112 3.02 -5.90 3.56
CA GLY A 112 2.10 -4.93 4.12
C GLY A 112 0.90 -4.68 3.21
N SER A 113 1.15 -4.49 1.90
CA SER A 113 0.10 -4.31 0.91
C SER A 113 -0.80 -5.55 0.75
N MET A 114 -0.25 -6.76 0.83
CA MET A 114 -1.03 -8.01 0.86
C MET A 114 -1.97 -8.08 2.08
N VAL A 115 -1.44 -7.75 3.26
CA VAL A 115 -2.21 -7.77 4.52
C VAL A 115 -3.33 -6.73 4.47
N PHE A 116 -3.03 -5.51 4.05
CA PHE A 116 -4.03 -4.45 3.89
C PHE A 116 -5.05 -4.76 2.79
N ALA A 117 -4.69 -5.47 1.73
CA ALA A 117 -5.64 -5.91 0.70
C ALA A 117 -6.66 -6.88 1.27
N LYS A 118 -6.22 -7.82 2.11
CA LYS A 118 -7.11 -8.73 2.83
C LYS A 118 -8.02 -7.98 3.81
N PHE A 119 -7.47 -7.08 4.62
CA PHE A 119 -8.28 -6.26 5.53
C PHE A 119 -9.30 -5.39 4.79
N TRP A 120 -8.94 -4.85 3.62
CA TRP A 120 -9.84 -4.07 2.81
C TRP A 120 -11.05 -4.90 2.37
N ILE A 121 -10.84 -6.13 1.90
CA ILE A 121 -11.95 -6.99 1.45
C ILE A 121 -12.81 -7.48 2.62
N ASP A 122 -12.22 -7.73 3.79
CA ASP A 122 -12.98 -8.12 4.98
C ASP A 122 -13.80 -6.96 5.57
N THR A 123 -13.29 -5.73 5.47
CA THR A 123 -13.92 -4.53 6.05
C THR A 123 -14.93 -3.90 5.11
N THR A 124 -14.76 -4.11 3.80
CA THR A 124 -15.70 -3.64 2.78
C THR A 124 -16.70 -4.74 2.42
N ASN A 125 -17.84 -4.35 1.84
CA ASN A 125 -18.83 -5.31 1.30
C ASN A 125 -18.35 -5.97 -0.01
N MET A 126 -17.05 -6.26 -0.13
CA MET A 126 -16.40 -6.93 -1.27
C MET A 126 -16.04 -8.40 -0.96
N GLY A 127 -16.43 -8.88 0.23
CA GLY A 127 -16.30 -10.29 0.59
C GLY A 127 -17.12 -11.21 -0.31
N THR A 128 -16.77 -12.50 -0.31
CA THR A 128 -17.39 -13.54 -1.15
C THR A 128 -18.89 -13.64 -0.96
N LYS A 129 -19.35 -13.53 0.29
CA LYS A 129 -20.77 -13.51 0.69
C LYS A 129 -21.50 -12.29 0.14
N ASP A 130 -20.92 -11.12 0.28
CA ASP A 130 -21.55 -9.85 -0.12
C ASP A 130 -21.64 -9.74 -1.64
N VAL A 131 -20.58 -10.13 -2.35
CA VAL A 131 -20.57 -10.19 -3.82
C VAL A 131 -21.58 -11.21 -4.34
N ALA A 132 -21.68 -12.40 -3.72
CA ALA A 132 -22.68 -13.39 -4.09
C ALA A 132 -24.11 -12.85 -3.91
N LYS A 133 -24.38 -12.19 -2.78
CA LYS A 133 -25.68 -11.56 -2.47
C LYS A 133 -25.98 -10.40 -3.42
N GLN A 134 -24.98 -9.62 -3.82
CA GLN A 134 -25.13 -8.54 -4.78
C GLN A 134 -25.51 -9.08 -6.16
N ILE A 135 -24.83 -10.14 -6.64
CA ILE A 135 -25.15 -10.80 -7.90
C ILE A 135 -26.59 -11.36 -7.88
N GLU A 136 -27.00 -12.01 -6.79
CA GLU A 136 -28.37 -12.49 -6.62
C GLU A 136 -29.40 -11.35 -6.72
N ARG A 137 -29.15 -10.23 -6.04
CA ARG A 137 -30.03 -9.04 -6.05
C ARG A 137 -30.17 -8.40 -7.42
N THR A 138 -29.15 -8.48 -8.28
CA THR A 138 -29.21 -7.94 -9.65
C THR A 138 -30.05 -8.79 -10.61
N GLY A 139 -30.63 -9.90 -10.15
CA GLY A 139 -31.48 -10.74 -11.00
C GLY A 139 -30.72 -11.54 -12.07
N MET A 140 -29.39 -11.41 -12.15
CA MET A 140 -28.54 -12.22 -13.03
C MET A 140 -28.70 -13.70 -12.67
N GLN A 141 -29.30 -14.47 -13.58
CA GLN A 141 -29.31 -15.92 -13.54
C GLN A 141 -28.18 -16.44 -14.41
N ILE A 142 -27.26 -17.22 -13.83
CA ILE A 142 -26.36 -18.04 -14.62
C ILE A 142 -27.22 -19.15 -15.25
N PRO A 143 -27.33 -19.23 -16.59
CA PRO A 143 -28.12 -20.27 -17.23
C PRO A 143 -27.61 -21.67 -16.81
N GLY A 144 -28.52 -22.54 -16.36
CA GLY A 144 -28.20 -23.95 -16.07
C GLY A 144 -28.16 -24.39 -14.60
N PHE A 145 -28.29 -23.49 -13.61
CA PHE A 145 -28.30 -23.85 -12.18
C PHE A 145 -29.47 -23.23 -11.40
N ARG A 146 -29.98 -23.96 -10.39
CA ARG A 146 -30.95 -23.42 -9.41
C ARG A 146 -30.29 -22.26 -8.62
N LYS A 147 -31.06 -21.19 -8.36
CA LYS A 147 -30.66 -20.01 -7.56
C LYS A 147 -30.26 -20.42 -6.14
N ASN A 148 -29.01 -20.84 -5.95
CA ASN A 148 -28.48 -21.10 -4.62
C ASN A 148 -27.28 -20.18 -4.38
N PRO A 149 -27.46 -19.07 -3.63
CA PRO A 149 -26.38 -18.15 -3.32
C PRO A 149 -25.18 -18.84 -2.66
N LYS A 150 -25.39 -19.95 -1.95
CA LYS A 150 -24.30 -20.76 -1.36
C LYS A 150 -23.38 -21.39 -2.40
N VAL A 151 -23.88 -21.73 -3.59
CA VAL A 151 -23.06 -22.30 -4.68
C VAL A 151 -22.19 -21.21 -5.29
N LEU A 152 -22.75 -20.02 -5.51
CA LEU A 152 -22.01 -18.87 -6.01
C LEU A 152 -20.93 -18.43 -5.02
N GLU A 153 -21.27 -18.36 -3.72
CA GLU A 153 -20.31 -18.08 -2.65
C GLU A 153 -19.13 -19.06 -2.65
N LYS A 154 -19.41 -20.37 -2.74
CA LYS A 154 -18.38 -21.44 -2.78
C LYS A 154 -17.44 -21.30 -3.97
N ILE A 155 -17.96 -20.87 -5.12
CA ILE A 155 -17.14 -20.60 -6.30
C ILE A 155 -16.25 -19.38 -6.03
N LEU A 156 -16.84 -18.26 -5.58
CA LEU A 156 -16.13 -17.02 -5.32
C LEU A 156 -15.06 -17.16 -4.23
N GLU A 157 -15.26 -18.02 -3.23
CA GLU A 157 -14.32 -18.30 -2.14
C GLU A 157 -12.97 -18.83 -2.65
N ASN A 158 -12.96 -19.53 -3.78
CA ASN A 158 -11.72 -19.99 -4.40
C ASN A 158 -11.03 -18.95 -5.28
N TYR A 159 -11.72 -17.87 -5.68
CA TYR A 159 -11.18 -16.85 -6.58
C TYR A 159 -10.82 -15.54 -5.89
N ILE A 160 -11.67 -15.05 -4.97
CA ILE A 160 -11.47 -13.72 -4.37
C ILE A 160 -10.21 -13.67 -3.50
N PRO A 161 -9.96 -14.58 -2.54
CA PRO A 161 -8.78 -14.48 -1.69
C PRO A 161 -7.45 -14.58 -2.47
N PRO A 162 -7.24 -15.54 -3.40
CA PRO A 162 -5.99 -15.60 -4.17
C PRO A 162 -5.75 -14.35 -5.02
N VAL A 163 -6.78 -13.84 -5.69
CA VAL A 163 -6.68 -12.59 -6.49
C VAL A 163 -6.38 -11.39 -5.60
N THR A 164 -6.90 -11.36 -4.38
CA THR A 164 -6.64 -10.30 -3.41
C THR A 164 -5.17 -10.27 -3.00
N TYR A 165 -4.63 -11.41 -2.57
CA TYR A 165 -3.22 -11.48 -2.19
C TYR A 165 -2.30 -11.16 -3.37
N PHE A 166 -2.61 -11.71 -4.56
CA PHE A 166 -1.81 -11.44 -5.75
C PHE A 166 -1.85 -9.96 -6.17
N SER A 167 -3.04 -9.35 -6.19
CA SER A 167 -3.19 -7.93 -6.52
C SER A 167 -2.52 -7.03 -5.48
N GLY A 168 -2.68 -7.32 -4.19
CA GLY A 168 -1.99 -6.59 -3.11
C GLY A 168 -0.46 -6.68 -3.23
N ALA A 169 0.07 -7.87 -3.53
CA ALA A 169 1.50 -8.07 -3.75
C ALA A 169 1.99 -7.30 -4.98
N PHE A 170 1.27 -7.41 -6.11
CA PHE A 170 1.65 -6.78 -7.37
C PHE A 170 1.67 -5.25 -7.26
N VAL A 171 0.63 -4.65 -6.68
CA VAL A 171 0.58 -3.19 -6.51
C VAL A 171 1.63 -2.73 -5.47
N GLY A 172 1.86 -3.51 -4.40
CA GLY A 172 2.93 -3.23 -3.43
C GLY A 172 4.33 -3.25 -4.05
N LEU A 173 4.60 -4.22 -4.93
CA LEU A 173 5.86 -4.30 -5.68
C LEU A 173 6.02 -3.14 -6.66
N LEU A 174 4.95 -2.74 -7.35
CA LEU A 174 4.99 -1.57 -8.25
C LEU A 174 5.25 -0.28 -7.48
N ALA A 175 4.63 -0.10 -6.31
CA ALA A 175 4.84 1.04 -5.44
C ALA A 175 6.29 1.09 -4.93
N ALA A 176 6.81 -0.03 -4.41
CA ALA A 176 8.20 -0.12 -3.98
C ALA A 176 9.17 0.13 -5.13
N GLY A 177 8.91 -0.42 -6.32
CA GLY A 177 9.72 -0.15 -7.52
C GLY A 177 9.72 1.32 -7.93
N ALA A 178 8.56 2.00 -7.84
CA ALA A 178 8.46 3.42 -8.11
C ALA A 178 9.28 4.26 -7.10
N ASP A 179 9.30 3.86 -5.82
CA ASP A 179 10.10 4.52 -4.80
C ASP A 179 11.61 4.33 -5.04
N LEU A 180 12.02 3.12 -5.41
CA LEU A 180 13.42 2.81 -5.72
C LEU A 180 13.95 3.58 -6.94
N LEU A 181 13.10 3.81 -7.95
CA LEU A 181 13.48 4.59 -9.13
C LEU A 181 13.53 6.10 -8.84
N GLY A 182 12.82 6.56 -7.82
CA GLY A 182 12.68 7.98 -7.51
C GLY A 182 11.81 8.69 -8.56
N THR A 183 11.27 9.86 -8.20
CA THR A 183 10.46 10.65 -9.13
C THR A 183 10.94 12.08 -9.24
N VAL A 184 10.54 12.71 -10.33
CA VAL A 184 10.89 14.10 -10.65
C VAL A 184 10.17 15.04 -9.68
N GLY A 185 10.93 15.88 -8.98
CA GLY A 185 10.37 17.01 -8.22
C GLY A 185 10.16 16.79 -6.71
N ASN A 186 11.00 16.02 -6.02
CA ASN A 186 10.88 15.70 -4.59
C ASN A 186 9.57 14.97 -4.19
N ALA A 187 8.79 14.49 -5.17
CA ALA A 187 7.63 13.68 -4.92
C ALA A 187 8.04 12.22 -4.66
N THR A 188 7.24 11.50 -3.87
CA THR A 188 7.47 10.08 -3.61
C THR A 188 6.96 9.23 -4.78
N GLY A 189 7.64 8.12 -5.08
CA GLY A 189 7.27 7.19 -6.16
C GLY A 189 5.87 6.62 -6.02
N THR A 190 5.55 6.20 -4.80
CA THR A 190 4.22 5.75 -4.41
C THR A 190 3.20 6.87 -4.59
N GLY A 191 3.50 8.11 -4.17
CA GLY A 191 2.58 9.24 -4.33
C GLY A 191 2.20 9.52 -5.79
N LEU A 192 3.19 9.47 -6.69
CA LEU A 192 2.95 9.66 -8.13
C LEU A 192 2.11 8.51 -8.72
N LEU A 193 2.44 7.26 -8.40
CA LEU A 193 1.69 6.09 -8.88
C LEU A 193 0.23 6.16 -8.43
N LEU A 194 -0.01 6.55 -7.19
CA LEU A 194 -1.33 6.73 -6.63
C LEU A 194 -2.09 7.85 -7.33
N ALA A 195 -1.46 9.01 -7.55
CA ALA A 195 -2.06 10.15 -8.23
C ALA A 195 -2.52 9.79 -9.65
N VAL A 196 -1.65 9.16 -10.44
CA VAL A 196 -1.99 8.71 -11.81
C VAL A 196 -3.13 7.71 -11.77
N GLY A 197 -3.08 6.74 -10.86
CA GLY A 197 -4.15 5.73 -10.74
C GLY A 197 -5.50 6.32 -10.32
N ILE A 198 -5.51 7.32 -9.43
CA ILE A 198 -6.73 8.03 -9.04
C ILE A 198 -7.28 8.83 -10.23
N ILE A 199 -6.44 9.57 -10.95
CA ILE A 199 -6.87 10.35 -12.12
C ILE A 199 -7.49 9.44 -13.19
N LEU A 200 -6.81 8.35 -13.56
CA LEU A 200 -7.32 7.40 -14.55
C LEU A 200 -8.64 6.78 -14.13
N ARG A 201 -8.78 6.40 -12.85
CA ARG A 201 -10.04 5.85 -12.33
C ARG A 201 -11.17 6.86 -12.38
N THR A 202 -10.92 8.10 -11.95
CA THR A 202 -11.92 9.17 -11.98
C THR A 202 -12.33 9.47 -13.43
N TYR A 203 -11.37 9.51 -14.34
CA TYR A 203 -11.63 9.68 -15.77
C TYR A 203 -12.52 8.58 -16.34
N GLU A 204 -12.23 7.31 -16.06
CA GLU A 204 -13.06 6.19 -16.48
C GLU A 204 -14.46 6.22 -15.86
N GLN A 205 -14.60 6.70 -14.63
CA GLN A 205 -15.91 6.85 -13.97
C GLN A 205 -16.75 7.91 -14.70
N ILE A 206 -16.17 9.08 -14.99
CA ILE A 206 -16.84 10.14 -15.76
C ILE A 206 -17.26 9.64 -17.14
N GLN A 207 -16.37 8.92 -17.85
CA GLN A 207 -16.70 8.36 -19.16
C GLN A 207 -17.87 7.37 -19.11
N LYS A 208 -17.94 6.53 -18.06
CA LYS A 208 -19.06 5.59 -17.88
C LYS A 208 -20.37 6.32 -17.61
N GLU A 209 -20.35 7.34 -16.77
CA GLU A 209 -21.54 8.16 -16.48
C GLU A 209 -22.04 8.86 -17.74
N GLN A 210 -21.16 9.51 -18.50
CA GLN A 210 -21.52 10.14 -19.78
C GLN A 210 -22.08 9.14 -20.79
N ALA A 211 -21.48 7.95 -20.90
CA ALA A 211 -22.00 6.90 -21.78
C ALA A 211 -23.39 6.41 -21.36
N MET A 212 -23.69 6.37 -20.06
CA MET A 212 -25.01 6.02 -19.54
C MET A 212 -26.04 7.12 -19.80
N GLU A 213 -25.65 8.40 -19.76
CA GLU A 213 -26.54 9.54 -20.02
C GLU A 213 -26.85 9.74 -21.52
N MET A 214 -25.90 9.40 -22.41
CA MET A 214 -26.02 9.68 -23.85
C MET A 214 -26.84 8.66 -24.64
N HIS A 215 -27.03 7.42 -24.16
CA HIS A 215 -27.73 6.38 -24.92
C HIS A 215 -28.97 5.82 -24.18
N PRO A 216 -30.20 6.27 -24.51
CA PRO A 216 -31.44 5.73 -23.93
C PRO A 216 -31.63 4.22 -24.18
N MET A 217 -30.99 3.65 -25.21
CA MET A 217 -31.01 2.21 -25.51
C MET A 217 -30.16 1.35 -24.54
N ILE A 218 -29.13 1.93 -23.91
CA ILE A 218 -28.32 1.20 -22.90
C ILE A 218 -29.08 1.13 -21.56
N ARG A 219 -29.93 2.12 -21.28
CA ARG A 219 -30.85 2.14 -20.12
C ARG A 219 -31.85 0.97 -20.15
N GLN A 220 -32.35 0.61 -21.34
CA GLN A 220 -33.27 -0.53 -21.52
C GLN A 220 -32.57 -1.91 -21.43
N PHE A 221 -31.28 -2.02 -21.77
CA PHE A 221 -30.53 -3.28 -21.66
C PHE A 221 -30.09 -3.60 -20.22
N PHE A 222 -29.96 -2.58 -19.35
CA PHE A 222 -29.59 -2.73 -17.94
C PHE A 222 -30.77 -2.68 -16.96
N GLY A 223 -32.01 -2.68 -17.45
CA GLY A 223 -33.20 -2.95 -16.62
C GLY A 223 -33.56 -1.86 -15.61
N ALA A 224 -33.35 -0.59 -15.96
CA ALA A 224 -33.90 0.52 -15.19
C ALA A 224 -35.24 0.97 -15.80
N ASP A 225 -36.34 0.47 -15.24
CA ASP A 225 -37.59 1.25 -15.17
C ASP A 225 -37.45 2.30 -14.07
#